data_AF-A0A814AYW4-F1
#
_entry.id   AF-A0A814AYW4-F1
#
_cell.length_a   1.000
_cell.length_b   1.000
_cell.length_c   1.000
_cell.angle_alpha   90.00
_cell.angle_beta   90.00
_cell.angle_gamma   90.00
#
_symmetry.space_group_name_H-M   'P 1'
#
loop_
_entity.id
_entity.type
_entity.pdbx_description
1 polymer ?
#
loop_
_entity_poly.entity_id
_entity_poly.type
_entity_poly.pdbx_seq_one_letter_code
_entity_poly.pdbx_strand_id
1 'polypeptide(L)'
;MIKTHKIVLVRHGESEWNQKNLFCGWYDADLSEKGIEEAKQAGKWLKEKGYTFDVAYTSVLKRAVKTLYHIQEELDLHWIPIYRHWRLNERMYGALQGKNKSETAAKYGEDQVKIWRRAYDIPPPQLEDSSEHNPRNDSKYQHLDKRVLPLTECLKDTVERALPYWHDSIVPSIRSGQNVLICAHGNSLRALIKYLDKVPDEEIVELNLPTGIPLVYVLDENLCPINHYYVAPDDVVQKAIDQVANQGKAKNLIITMNEQMFALRTPQIDANQLDEDFHSYNWEIFSSLFRHSYSHLIHSFKHEFQLFLRLLTSYHTLLSSKSSATIGQQLLQIKYSPSLQTRRQKVLYLSTFAFTYLYEKFLVDYRRLLPFQFIYKLFLFLNFLLFLRRGTYINLFERFARLKTVHDHPPSLRVLDYTYMKRELIWHTLNETLGTIIPFISSLKARTFMRKHLSGTIMNRLEQTDICSVCDQSIVMPHESMGECKHYFCYVCAYSLIQQSCPICFKEIPNIKPKEFSSG
;
A
#
# COMPACT_ATOMS: atom_id res chain seq x y z
N MET A 1 46.16 -45.46 -11.39
CA MET A 1 45.00 -44.70 -10.85
C MET A 1 45.14 -43.29 -11.37
N ILE A 2 44.09 -42.72 -11.98
CA ILE A 2 44.09 -41.30 -12.37
C ILE A 2 44.24 -40.48 -11.08
N LYS A 3 45.24 -39.60 -11.00
CA LYS A 3 45.43 -38.77 -9.81
C LYS A 3 44.27 -37.77 -9.76
N THR A 4 43.56 -37.73 -8.64
CA THR A 4 42.42 -36.83 -8.43
C THR A 4 42.71 -35.86 -7.31
N HIS A 5 42.12 -34.68 -7.41
CA HIS A 5 42.22 -33.62 -6.41
C HIS A 5 40.84 -33.33 -5.85
N LYS A 6 40.75 -33.05 -4.55
CA LYS A 6 39.51 -32.63 -3.90
C LYS A 6 39.65 -31.21 -3.39
N ILE A 7 38.68 -30.37 -3.73
CA ILE A 7 38.54 -29.04 -3.13
C ILE A 7 37.16 -28.92 -2.51
N VAL A 8 37.07 -28.11 -1.46
CA VAL A 8 35.81 -27.87 -0.76
C VAL A 8 35.50 -26.38 -0.79
N LEU A 9 34.34 -26.04 -1.35
CA LEU A 9 33.81 -24.69 -1.40
C LEU A 9 32.73 -24.54 -0.32
N VAL A 10 32.81 -23.50 0.50
CA VAL A 10 31.80 -23.21 1.51
C VAL A 10 31.38 -21.75 1.40
N ARG A 11 30.10 -21.51 1.12
CA ARG A 11 29.51 -20.18 1.25
C ARG A 11 29.35 -19.87 2.74
N HIS A 12 29.70 -18.65 3.14
CA HIS A 12 29.47 -18.18 4.51
C HIS A 12 28.01 -18.41 4.97
N GLY A 13 27.82 -18.59 6.28
CA GLY A 13 26.49 -18.70 6.89
C GLY A 13 25.69 -17.40 6.78
N GLU A 14 24.42 -17.42 7.16
CA GLU A 14 23.56 -16.23 7.18
C GLU A 14 24.23 -15.04 7.90
N SER A 15 24.27 -13.87 7.24
CA SER A 15 24.75 -12.63 7.86
C SER A 15 23.61 -11.81 8.46
N GLU A 16 23.92 -10.89 9.37
CA GLU A 16 22.95 -9.93 9.94
C GLU A 16 22.18 -9.17 8.85
N TRP A 17 22.86 -8.81 7.75
CA TRP A 17 22.25 -8.12 6.63
C TRP A 17 21.43 -9.04 5.73
N ASN A 18 21.76 -10.33 5.65
CA ASN A 18 20.89 -11.30 4.99
C ASN A 18 19.59 -11.47 5.78
N GLN A 19 19.67 -11.58 7.11
CA GLN A 19 18.52 -11.64 8.00
C GLN A 19 17.62 -10.39 7.85
N LYS A 20 18.22 -9.20 7.78
CA LYS A 20 17.53 -7.91 7.56
C LYS A 20 17.11 -7.68 6.09
N ASN A 21 17.37 -8.62 5.19
CA ASN A 21 17.07 -8.51 3.76
C ASN A 21 17.70 -7.29 3.08
N LEU A 22 18.90 -6.88 3.50
CA LEU A 22 19.67 -5.78 2.93
C LEU A 22 20.63 -6.29 1.85
N PHE A 23 20.95 -5.43 0.87
CA PHE A 23 22.08 -5.67 -0.03
C PHE A 23 23.39 -5.43 0.72
N CYS A 24 24.21 -6.47 0.87
CA CYS A 24 25.45 -6.41 1.66
C CYS A 24 26.67 -6.04 0.82
N GLY A 25 27.04 -6.85 -0.17
CA GLY A 25 28.22 -6.60 -0.99
C GLY A 25 29.50 -6.59 -0.17
N TRP A 26 30.29 -5.52 -0.30
CA TRP A 26 31.55 -5.35 0.42
C TRP A 26 31.37 -4.73 1.81
N TYR A 27 30.15 -4.35 2.19
CA TYR A 27 29.88 -4.01 3.58
C TYR A 27 30.23 -5.20 4.48
N ASP A 28 30.92 -4.91 5.58
CA ASP A 28 31.50 -5.94 6.43
C ASP A 28 30.53 -6.38 7.53
N ALA A 29 29.38 -6.91 7.13
CA ALA A 29 28.37 -7.45 8.04
C ALA A 29 28.89 -8.72 8.75
N ASP A 30 28.48 -8.88 10.00
CA ASP A 30 28.79 -10.07 10.80
C ASP A 30 27.84 -11.24 10.48
N LEU A 31 28.18 -12.43 11.00
CA LEU A 31 27.27 -13.58 10.99
C LEU A 31 26.10 -13.34 11.95
N SER A 32 24.90 -13.81 11.58
CA SER A 32 23.80 -13.96 12.54
C SER A 32 24.05 -15.18 13.44
N GLU A 33 23.30 -15.31 14.53
CA GLU A 33 23.33 -16.52 15.37
C GLU A 33 23.07 -17.78 14.55
N LYS A 34 22.12 -17.71 13.60
CA LYS A 34 21.85 -18.79 12.65
C LYS A 34 23.06 -19.08 11.75
N GLY A 35 23.73 -18.05 11.24
CA GLY A 35 24.93 -18.21 10.41
C GLY A 35 26.12 -18.83 11.14
N ILE A 36 26.23 -18.61 12.46
CA ILE A 36 27.22 -19.28 13.30
C ILE A 36 26.91 -20.78 13.40
N GLU A 37 25.65 -21.15 13.65
CA GLU A 37 25.25 -22.55 13.71
C GLU A 37 25.42 -23.26 12.36
N GLU A 38 25.07 -22.60 11.26
CA GLU A 38 25.33 -23.11 9.90
C GLU A 38 26.82 -23.41 9.68
N ALA A 39 27.72 -22.53 10.15
CA ALA A 39 29.17 -22.72 10.03
C ALA A 39 29.69 -23.89 10.87
N LYS A 40 29.21 -24.04 12.11
CA LYS A 40 29.54 -25.18 12.97
C LYS A 40 29.03 -26.48 12.37
N GLN A 41 27.79 -26.49 11.87
CA GLN A 41 27.21 -27.66 11.25
C GLN A 41 27.98 -28.09 10.00
N ALA A 42 28.46 -27.15 9.19
CA ALA A 42 29.36 -27.42 8.07
C ALA A 42 30.64 -28.16 8.52
N GLY A 43 31.26 -27.69 9.61
CA GLY A 43 32.44 -28.32 10.21
C GLY A 43 32.16 -29.74 10.70
N LYS A 44 31.03 -29.96 11.38
CA LYS A 44 30.59 -31.30 11.84
C LYS A 44 30.41 -32.27 10.68
N TRP A 45 29.71 -31.87 9.61
CA TRP A 45 29.52 -32.72 8.43
C TRP A 45 30.84 -33.08 7.76
N LEU A 46 31.79 -32.13 7.66
CA LEU A 46 33.12 -32.39 7.12
C LEU A 46 33.89 -33.38 8.01
N LYS A 47 33.81 -33.23 9.33
CA LYS A 47 34.45 -34.12 10.31
C LYS A 47 33.91 -35.54 10.22
N GLU A 48 32.59 -35.70 10.20
CA GLU A 48 31.90 -36.99 10.10
C GLU A 48 32.27 -37.76 8.82
N LYS A 49 32.54 -37.04 7.73
CA LYS A 49 32.97 -37.61 6.45
C LYS A 49 34.49 -37.74 6.31
N GLY A 50 35.26 -37.41 7.35
CA GLY A 50 36.71 -37.56 7.38
C GLY A 50 37.47 -36.60 6.47
N TYR A 51 36.91 -35.42 6.18
CA TYR A 51 37.65 -34.39 5.43
C TYR A 51 38.71 -33.74 6.32
N THR A 52 39.88 -33.50 5.75
CA THR A 52 40.96 -32.70 6.33
C THR A 52 41.46 -31.72 5.27
N PHE A 53 42.20 -30.69 5.70
CA PHE A 53 42.67 -29.62 4.84
C PHE A 53 44.10 -29.24 5.21
N ASP A 54 44.89 -28.90 4.19
CA ASP A 54 46.28 -28.45 4.35
C ASP A 54 46.40 -26.93 4.21
N VAL A 55 45.41 -26.29 3.58
CA VAL A 55 45.37 -24.84 3.35
C VAL A 55 43.93 -24.36 3.22
N ALA A 56 43.67 -23.15 3.74
CA ALA A 56 42.39 -22.48 3.58
C ALA A 56 42.53 -21.12 2.88
N TYR A 57 41.56 -20.81 2.01
CA TYR A 57 41.42 -19.51 1.35
C TYR A 57 40.11 -18.86 1.75
N THR A 58 40.15 -17.55 2.01
CA THR A 58 38.94 -16.78 2.29
C THR A 58 39.06 -15.34 1.81
N SER A 59 37.96 -14.61 1.90
CA SER A 59 37.89 -13.18 1.59
C SER A 59 38.48 -12.33 2.71
N VAL A 60 38.44 -11.00 2.57
CA VAL A 60 38.76 -10.08 3.68
C VAL A 60 37.52 -9.61 4.46
N LEU A 61 36.36 -10.23 4.23
CA LEU A 61 35.09 -9.90 4.90
C LEU A 61 34.81 -10.85 6.06
N LYS A 62 34.47 -10.28 7.22
CA LYS A 62 34.41 -10.98 8.52
C LYS A 62 33.49 -12.19 8.51
N ARG A 63 32.34 -12.13 7.82
CA ARG A 63 31.39 -13.25 7.75
C ARG A 63 31.99 -14.52 7.15
N ALA A 64 32.81 -14.42 6.11
CA ALA A 64 33.47 -15.59 5.52
C ALA A 64 34.65 -16.05 6.39
N VAL A 65 35.42 -15.11 6.94
CA VAL A 65 36.53 -15.41 7.86
C VAL A 65 36.03 -16.15 9.10
N LYS A 66 34.94 -15.68 9.72
CA LYS A 66 34.34 -16.33 10.90
C LYS A 66 33.70 -17.67 10.56
N THR A 67 33.07 -17.82 9.39
CA THR A 67 32.60 -19.14 8.95
C THR A 67 33.77 -20.12 8.85
N LEU A 68 34.91 -19.71 8.27
CA LEU A 68 36.11 -20.55 8.23
C LEU A 68 36.60 -20.92 9.63
N TYR A 69 36.66 -19.97 10.57
CA TYR A 69 37.10 -20.24 11.94
C TYR A 69 36.20 -21.26 12.65
N HIS A 70 34.88 -21.13 12.53
CA HIS A 70 33.96 -22.12 13.11
C HIS A 70 34.12 -23.51 12.48
N ILE A 71 34.43 -23.60 11.18
CA ILE A 71 34.74 -24.88 10.52
C ILE A 71 36.06 -25.45 11.05
N GLN A 72 37.10 -24.61 11.22
CA GLN A 72 38.39 -25.03 11.78
C GLN A 72 38.27 -25.52 13.22
N GLU A 73 37.41 -24.91 14.04
CA GLU A 73 37.13 -25.33 15.40
C GLU A 73 36.57 -26.76 15.44
N GLU A 74 35.57 -27.05 14.63
CA GLU A 74 34.96 -28.38 14.60
C GLU A 74 35.93 -29.45 14.08
N LEU A 75 36.78 -29.10 13.12
CA LEU A 75 37.78 -29.99 12.51
C LEU A 75 39.10 -30.10 13.30
N ASP A 76 39.32 -29.23 14.28
CA ASP A 76 40.60 -29.05 14.97
C ASP A 76 41.79 -28.73 14.01
N LEU A 77 41.55 -27.77 13.10
CA LEU A 77 42.49 -27.39 12.03
C LEU A 77 42.90 -25.91 12.10
N HIS A 78 43.01 -25.33 13.29
CA HIS A 78 43.40 -23.91 13.45
C HIS A 78 44.82 -23.58 12.98
N TRP A 79 45.70 -24.59 12.95
CA TRP A 79 47.12 -24.43 12.64
C TRP A 79 47.41 -24.33 11.14
N ILE A 80 46.44 -24.69 10.28
CA ILE A 80 46.65 -24.68 8.83
C ILE A 80 46.81 -23.22 8.33
N PRO A 81 47.63 -22.98 7.30
CA PRO A 81 47.76 -21.66 6.71
C PRO A 81 46.43 -21.14 6.15
N ILE A 82 46.14 -19.86 6.42
CA ILE A 82 44.94 -19.15 5.94
C ILE A 82 45.34 -17.95 5.08
N TYR A 83 44.98 -17.97 3.80
CA TYR A 83 45.21 -16.86 2.87
C TYR A 83 43.93 -16.04 2.66
N ARG A 84 43.98 -14.76 3.03
CA ARG A 84 42.87 -13.81 2.89
C ARG A 84 43.11 -12.91 1.70
N HIS A 85 42.15 -12.80 0.79
CA HIS A 85 42.32 -11.95 -0.38
C HIS A 85 41.01 -11.31 -0.86
N TRP A 86 41.08 -10.03 -1.24
CA TRP A 86 39.92 -9.25 -1.66
C TRP A 86 39.25 -9.78 -2.94
N ARG A 87 40.02 -10.45 -3.81
CA ARG A 87 39.49 -11.10 -5.02
C ARG A 87 38.46 -12.19 -4.72
N LEU A 88 38.40 -12.69 -3.48
CA LEU A 88 37.36 -13.60 -3.00
C LEU A 88 36.20 -12.88 -2.31
N ASN A 89 36.13 -11.55 -2.28
CA ASN A 89 35.00 -10.80 -1.72
C ASN A 89 33.72 -11.06 -2.52
N GLU A 90 32.56 -10.83 -1.88
CA GLU A 90 31.25 -10.80 -2.53
C GLU A 90 31.21 -9.77 -3.67
N ARG A 91 30.22 -9.86 -4.57
CA ARG A 91 29.97 -8.82 -5.58
C ARG A 91 29.69 -7.45 -4.93
N MET A 92 30.34 -6.39 -5.41
CA MET A 92 30.08 -5.01 -4.99
C MET A 92 28.71 -4.54 -5.52
N TYR A 93 27.74 -4.34 -4.63
CA TYR A 93 26.38 -3.93 -5.01
C TYR A 93 26.23 -2.42 -5.27
N GLY A 94 27.33 -1.67 -5.27
CA GLY A 94 27.36 -0.23 -5.48
C GLY A 94 26.38 0.53 -4.58
N ALA A 95 25.64 1.47 -5.16
CA ALA A 95 24.67 2.29 -4.41
C ALA A 95 23.45 1.50 -3.88
N LEU A 96 23.34 0.18 -4.14
CA LEU A 96 22.33 -0.65 -3.50
C LEU A 96 22.74 -1.08 -2.09
N GLN A 97 24.02 -1.03 -1.73
CA GLN A 97 24.48 -1.45 -0.39
C GLN A 97 23.70 -0.72 0.71
N GLY A 98 23.24 -1.47 1.71
CA GLY A 98 22.46 -0.97 2.84
C GLY A 98 20.96 -0.81 2.56
N LYS A 99 20.53 -0.86 1.29
CA LYS A 99 19.11 -0.79 0.93
C LYS A 99 18.42 -2.13 1.16
N ASN A 100 17.17 -2.10 1.59
CA ASN A 100 16.34 -3.29 1.70
C ASN A 100 15.95 -3.79 0.31
N LYS A 101 16.07 -5.10 0.06
CA LYS A 101 15.78 -5.70 -1.24
C LYS A 101 14.31 -5.58 -1.62
N SER A 102 13.39 -5.75 -0.66
CA SER A 102 11.94 -5.64 -0.90
C SER A 102 11.53 -4.20 -1.19
N GLU A 103 12.06 -3.24 -0.43
CA GLU A 103 11.78 -1.81 -0.67
C GLU A 103 12.36 -1.34 -2.01
N THR A 104 13.55 -1.83 -2.36
CA THR A 104 14.17 -1.55 -3.66
C THR A 104 13.32 -2.15 -4.78
N ALA A 105 12.77 -3.35 -4.60
CA ALA A 105 11.87 -3.97 -5.58
C ALA A 105 10.55 -3.19 -5.72
N ALA A 106 10.00 -2.67 -4.62
CA ALA A 106 8.82 -1.80 -4.66
C ALA A 106 9.08 -0.47 -5.38
N LYS A 107 10.30 0.09 -5.26
CA LYS A 107 10.67 1.37 -5.88
C LYS A 107 11.04 1.25 -7.36
N TYR A 108 11.80 0.23 -7.74
CA TYR A 108 12.37 0.09 -9.09
C TYR A 108 11.75 -1.04 -9.92
N GLY A 109 10.84 -1.83 -9.33
CA GLY A 109 10.25 -3.02 -9.95
C GLY A 109 11.03 -4.31 -9.62
N GLU A 110 10.31 -5.43 -9.51
CA GLU A 110 10.90 -6.74 -9.22
C GLU A 110 11.85 -7.21 -10.33
N ASP A 111 11.50 -6.97 -11.60
CA ASP A 111 12.31 -7.36 -12.75
C ASP A 111 13.66 -6.62 -12.77
N GLN A 112 13.65 -5.31 -12.50
CA GLN A 112 14.88 -4.52 -12.44
C GLN A 112 15.79 -4.96 -11.29
N VAL A 113 15.20 -5.25 -10.12
CA VAL A 113 15.96 -5.78 -8.99
C VAL A 113 16.49 -7.19 -9.27
N LYS A 114 15.71 -8.02 -9.97
CA LYS A 114 16.17 -9.35 -10.41
C LYS A 114 17.35 -9.23 -11.37
N ILE A 115 17.32 -8.28 -12.32
CA ILE A 115 18.43 -7.95 -13.21
C ILE A 115 19.67 -7.58 -12.40
N TRP A 116 19.62 -6.56 -11.54
CA TRP A 116 20.78 -6.18 -10.72
C TRP A 116 21.28 -7.30 -9.80
N ARG A 117 20.39 -8.20 -9.37
CA ARG A 117 20.75 -9.31 -8.49
C ARG A 117 21.33 -10.51 -9.22
N ARG A 118 20.94 -10.77 -10.45
CA ARG A 118 21.25 -12.06 -11.09
C ARG A 118 21.81 -11.95 -12.50
N ALA A 119 21.62 -10.83 -13.20
CA ALA A 119 22.20 -10.64 -14.52
C ALA A 119 23.73 -10.78 -14.47
N TYR A 120 24.27 -11.32 -15.57
CA TYR A 120 25.68 -11.62 -15.67
C TYR A 120 26.52 -10.36 -15.83
N ASP A 121 26.13 -9.48 -16.75
CA ASP A 121 26.91 -8.35 -17.26
C ASP A 121 26.30 -6.97 -16.97
N ILE A 122 25.16 -6.91 -16.26
CA ILE A 122 24.49 -5.65 -15.92
C ILE A 122 24.80 -5.27 -14.47
N PRO A 123 25.65 -4.26 -14.23
CA PRO A 123 25.98 -3.83 -12.87
C PRO A 123 24.84 -3.01 -12.23
N PRO A 124 24.71 -3.05 -10.89
CA PRO A 124 23.92 -2.08 -10.15
C PRO A 124 24.44 -0.63 -10.31
N PRO A 125 23.65 0.38 -9.93
CA PRO A 125 24.11 1.77 -9.93
C PRO A 125 25.39 1.96 -9.11
N GLN A 126 26.32 2.76 -9.64
CA GLN A 126 27.61 3.05 -9.00
C GLN A 126 27.45 3.76 -7.66
N LEU A 127 28.32 3.39 -6.72
CA LEU A 127 28.44 4.08 -5.44
C LEU A 127 29.07 5.47 -5.64
N GLU A 128 28.54 6.48 -4.95
CA GLU A 128 29.14 7.82 -4.93
C GLU A 128 30.46 7.82 -4.15
N ASP A 129 31.43 8.63 -4.59
CA ASP A 129 32.76 8.68 -3.96
C ASP A 129 32.71 9.16 -2.49
N SER A 130 31.71 9.98 -2.14
CA SER A 130 31.44 10.49 -0.79
C SER A 130 30.83 9.46 0.16
N SER A 131 30.42 8.29 -0.35
CA SER A 131 29.76 7.27 0.48
C SER A 131 30.70 6.73 1.55
N GLU A 132 30.18 6.55 2.76
CA GLU A 132 30.87 5.85 3.86
C GLU A 132 31.23 4.41 3.47
N HIS A 133 30.46 3.78 2.58
CA HIS A 133 30.69 2.40 2.14
C HIS A 133 31.69 2.28 0.96
N ASN A 134 32.38 3.37 0.61
CA ASN A 134 33.36 3.37 -0.46
C ASN A 134 34.61 2.58 -0.03
N PRO A 135 34.93 1.45 -0.70
CA PRO A 135 36.08 0.62 -0.31
C PRO A 135 37.41 1.36 -0.44
N ARG A 136 37.49 2.44 -1.22
CA ARG A 136 38.70 3.27 -1.35
C ARG A 136 39.08 3.99 -0.05
N ASN A 137 38.15 4.12 0.89
CA ASN A 137 38.34 4.78 2.18
C ASN A 137 38.56 3.77 3.33
N ASP A 138 38.36 2.47 3.08
CA ASP A 138 38.48 1.42 4.10
C ASP A 138 39.95 1.01 4.27
N SER A 139 40.41 0.96 5.53
CA SER A 139 41.80 0.69 5.88
C SER A 139 42.30 -0.65 5.37
N LYS A 140 41.43 -1.66 5.25
CA LYS A 140 41.83 -3.01 4.79
C LYS A 140 42.23 -3.06 3.32
N TYR A 141 41.92 -2.03 2.53
CA TYR A 141 42.28 -1.95 1.11
C TYR A 141 43.35 -0.89 0.81
N GLN A 142 43.94 -0.24 1.82
CA GLN A 142 44.90 0.86 1.62
C GLN A 142 46.15 0.49 0.81
N HIS A 143 46.53 -0.78 0.81
CA HIS A 143 47.68 -1.30 0.07
C HIS A 143 47.37 -1.59 -1.42
N LEU A 144 46.10 -1.44 -1.83
CA LEU A 144 45.67 -1.67 -3.20
C LEU A 144 45.57 -0.35 -3.98
N ASP A 145 45.82 -0.43 -5.28
CA ASP A 145 45.54 0.69 -6.17
C ASP A 145 44.04 1.00 -6.17
N LYS A 146 43.67 2.27 -5.96
CA LYS A 146 42.27 2.70 -5.92
C LYS A 146 41.49 2.38 -7.20
N ARG A 147 42.18 2.20 -8.33
CA ARG A 147 41.59 1.82 -9.62
C ARG A 147 41.08 0.39 -9.65
N VAL A 148 41.65 -0.52 -8.84
CA VAL A 148 41.18 -1.91 -8.75
C VAL A 148 40.01 -2.07 -7.78
N LEU A 149 39.70 -1.03 -6.99
CA LEU A 149 38.60 -1.04 -6.03
C LEU A 149 37.28 -0.62 -6.73
N PRO A 150 36.30 -1.54 -6.83
CA PRO A 150 35.07 -1.28 -7.57
C PRO A 150 34.13 -0.36 -6.80
N LEU A 151 33.44 0.51 -7.54
CA LEU A 151 32.28 1.26 -7.03
C LEU A 151 30.95 0.54 -7.33
N THR A 152 30.97 -0.46 -8.21
CA THR A 152 29.88 -1.41 -8.50
C THR A 152 30.49 -2.59 -9.24
N GLU A 153 29.84 -3.75 -9.18
CA GLU A 153 30.22 -4.93 -9.95
C GLU A 153 28.96 -5.65 -10.45
N CYS A 154 29.02 -6.15 -11.69
CA CYS A 154 28.19 -7.24 -12.14
C CYS A 154 28.85 -8.61 -11.82
N LEU A 155 28.23 -9.72 -12.20
CA LEU A 155 28.82 -11.05 -11.96
C LEU A 155 30.06 -11.27 -12.85
N LYS A 156 30.05 -10.73 -14.08
CA LYS A 156 31.19 -10.77 -15.00
C LYS A 156 32.44 -10.11 -14.38
N ASP A 157 32.32 -8.90 -13.84
CA ASP A 157 33.43 -8.23 -13.14
C ASP A 157 33.97 -9.07 -11.98
N THR A 158 33.06 -9.71 -11.24
CA THR A 158 33.42 -10.62 -10.13
C THR A 158 34.22 -11.82 -10.63
N VAL A 159 33.85 -12.39 -11.79
CA VAL A 159 34.60 -13.47 -12.46
C VAL A 159 36.00 -13.00 -12.87
N GLU A 160 36.07 -11.86 -13.56
CA GLU A 160 37.32 -11.29 -14.07
C GLU A 160 38.34 -11.03 -12.94
N ARG A 161 37.89 -10.62 -11.74
CA ARG A 161 38.80 -10.47 -10.60
C ARG A 161 39.08 -11.76 -9.83
N ALA A 162 38.15 -12.72 -9.78
CA ALA A 162 38.30 -13.93 -8.99
C ALA A 162 39.22 -14.96 -9.67
N LEU A 163 39.14 -15.10 -10.99
CA LEU A 163 39.91 -16.09 -11.74
C LEU A 163 41.43 -15.92 -11.66
N PRO A 164 42.01 -14.70 -11.70
CA PRO A 164 43.44 -14.53 -11.46
C PRO A 164 43.87 -15.12 -10.12
N TYR A 165 43.10 -14.94 -9.04
CA TYR A 165 43.44 -15.52 -7.74
C TYR A 165 43.32 -17.05 -7.72
N TRP A 166 42.35 -17.59 -8.46
CA TRP A 166 42.23 -19.03 -8.68
C TRP A 166 43.50 -19.59 -9.35
N HIS A 167 43.94 -18.99 -10.46
CA HIS A 167 45.10 -19.46 -11.22
C HIS A 167 46.44 -19.21 -10.52
N ASP A 168 46.62 -18.05 -9.90
CA ASP A 168 47.92 -17.62 -9.37
C ASP A 168 48.19 -18.18 -7.97
N SER A 169 47.15 -18.52 -7.20
CA SER A 169 47.30 -18.90 -5.79
C SER A 169 46.66 -20.25 -5.45
N ILE A 170 45.42 -20.49 -5.87
CA ILE A 170 44.68 -21.70 -5.48
C ILE A 170 45.13 -22.92 -6.28
N VAL A 171 45.24 -22.79 -7.60
CA VAL A 171 45.69 -23.87 -8.51
C VAL A 171 47.07 -24.43 -8.15
N PRO A 172 48.10 -23.61 -7.83
CA PRO A 172 49.39 -24.12 -7.36
C PRO A 172 49.28 -25.01 -6.12
N SER A 173 48.46 -24.63 -5.13
CA SER A 173 48.21 -25.46 -3.96
C SER A 173 47.54 -26.77 -4.31
N ILE A 174 46.51 -26.77 -5.17
CA ILE A 174 45.88 -28.01 -5.62
C ILE A 174 46.89 -28.93 -6.32
N ARG A 175 47.72 -28.38 -7.22
CA ARG A 175 48.74 -29.13 -7.98
C ARG A 175 49.85 -29.70 -7.10
N SER A 176 50.18 -29.04 -5.99
CA SER A 176 51.09 -29.57 -4.98
C SER A 176 50.52 -30.76 -4.19
N GLY A 177 49.24 -31.11 -4.41
CA GLY A 177 48.56 -32.22 -3.74
C GLY A 177 47.91 -31.86 -2.40
N GLN A 178 47.81 -30.56 -2.08
CA GLN A 178 47.14 -30.09 -0.88
C GLN A 178 45.61 -30.23 -0.98
N ASN A 179 44.98 -30.59 0.14
CA ASN A 179 43.53 -30.54 0.30
C ASN A 179 43.11 -29.10 0.62
N VAL A 180 42.36 -28.48 -0.29
CA VAL A 180 42.07 -27.04 -0.23
C VAL A 180 40.64 -26.77 0.24
N LEU A 181 40.50 -25.91 1.26
CA LEU A 181 39.23 -25.35 1.71
C LEU A 181 39.10 -23.89 1.24
N ILE A 182 37.98 -23.53 0.62
CA ILE A 182 37.68 -22.17 0.17
C ILE A 182 36.38 -21.71 0.82
N CYS A 183 36.48 -20.82 1.80
CA CYS A 183 35.32 -20.22 2.46
C CYS A 183 35.10 -18.79 1.96
N ALA A 184 34.04 -18.55 1.19
CA ALA A 184 33.82 -17.26 0.53
C ALA A 184 32.32 -16.91 0.43
N HIS A 185 31.93 -16.17 -0.62
CA HIS A 185 30.60 -15.58 -0.78
C HIS A 185 29.85 -16.17 -1.97
N GLY A 186 28.57 -15.83 -2.08
CA GLY A 186 27.71 -16.37 -3.13
C GLY A 186 28.26 -16.11 -4.53
N ASN A 187 28.55 -14.85 -4.90
CA ASN A 187 28.95 -14.54 -6.27
C ASN A 187 30.41 -14.87 -6.57
N SER A 188 31.31 -14.79 -5.59
CA SER A 188 32.70 -15.23 -5.77
C SER A 188 32.79 -16.74 -5.99
N LEU A 189 31.98 -17.54 -5.29
CA LEU A 189 31.93 -18.98 -5.51
C LEU A 189 31.18 -19.34 -6.79
N ARG A 190 30.10 -18.63 -7.13
CA ARG A 190 29.45 -18.78 -8.45
C ARG A 190 30.40 -18.49 -9.60
N ALA A 191 31.32 -17.53 -9.45
CA ALA A 191 32.35 -17.24 -10.44
C ALA A 191 33.29 -18.45 -10.66
N LEU A 192 33.74 -19.10 -9.58
CA LEU A 192 34.56 -20.31 -9.66
C LEU A 192 33.78 -21.48 -10.25
N ILE A 193 32.54 -21.71 -9.81
CA ILE A 193 31.65 -22.76 -10.32
C ILE A 193 31.39 -22.55 -11.82
N LYS A 194 31.11 -21.32 -12.25
CA LYS A 194 30.92 -20.98 -13.67
C LYS A 194 32.13 -21.40 -14.51
N TYR A 195 33.33 -21.14 -14.02
CA TYR A 195 34.57 -21.51 -14.71
C TYR A 195 34.79 -23.03 -14.71
N LEU A 196 34.61 -23.69 -13.56
CA LEU A 196 34.83 -25.13 -13.41
C LEU A 196 33.85 -25.94 -14.27
N ASP A 197 32.56 -25.66 -14.16
CA ASP A 197 31.49 -26.40 -14.85
C ASP A 197 31.19 -25.83 -16.25
N LYS A 198 31.91 -24.80 -16.70
CA LYS A 198 31.71 -24.10 -17.98
C LYS A 198 30.25 -23.68 -18.20
N VAL A 199 29.60 -23.23 -17.13
CA VAL A 199 28.18 -22.84 -17.14
C VAL A 199 27.98 -21.65 -18.09
N PRO A 200 27.01 -21.68 -19.01
CA PRO A 200 26.66 -20.54 -19.86
C PRO A 200 26.26 -19.27 -19.08
N ASP A 201 26.28 -18.11 -19.74
CA ASP A 201 25.96 -16.81 -19.12
C ASP A 201 24.48 -16.70 -18.74
N GLU A 202 23.61 -17.42 -19.45
CA GLU A 202 22.17 -17.43 -19.23
C GLU A 202 21.79 -18.33 -18.04
N GLU A 203 22.51 -19.45 -17.87
CA GLU A 203 22.21 -20.45 -16.85
C GLU A 203 22.76 -20.07 -15.46
N ILE A 204 23.90 -19.36 -15.43
CA ILE A 204 24.53 -19.01 -14.15
C ILE A 204 23.59 -18.20 -13.26
N VAL A 205 22.68 -17.42 -13.85
CA VAL A 205 21.64 -16.58 -13.21
C VAL A 205 20.79 -17.38 -12.21
N GLU A 206 20.50 -18.64 -12.53
CA GLU A 206 19.63 -19.52 -11.74
C GLU A 206 20.39 -20.40 -10.75
N LEU A 207 21.72 -20.44 -10.80
CA LEU A 207 22.56 -21.17 -9.85
C LEU A 207 22.48 -20.53 -8.44
N ASN A 208 21.80 -21.21 -7.52
CA ASN A 208 21.67 -20.80 -6.12
C ASN A 208 22.56 -21.67 -5.23
N LEU A 209 23.66 -21.10 -4.72
CA LEU A 209 24.54 -21.77 -3.78
C LEU A 209 24.02 -21.62 -2.34
N PRO A 210 23.68 -22.70 -1.61
CA PRO A 210 23.18 -22.64 -0.24
C PRO A 210 24.21 -22.03 0.74
N THR A 211 23.75 -21.42 1.82
CA THR A 211 24.61 -20.89 2.90
C THR A 211 25.05 -22.02 3.84
N GLY A 212 26.33 -22.05 4.20
CA GLY A 212 26.85 -22.98 5.21
C GLY A 212 26.81 -24.47 4.83
N ILE A 213 26.63 -24.82 3.56
CA ILE A 213 26.71 -26.22 3.11
C ILE A 213 27.99 -26.40 2.29
N PRO A 214 28.90 -27.33 2.67
CA PRO A 214 30.10 -27.61 1.89
C PRO A 214 29.77 -28.26 0.54
N LEU A 215 30.37 -27.74 -0.53
CA LEU A 215 30.32 -28.28 -1.89
C LEU A 215 31.70 -28.82 -2.25
N VAL A 216 31.80 -30.13 -2.46
CA VAL A 216 33.03 -30.80 -2.85
C VAL A 216 33.11 -30.88 -4.35
N TYR A 217 34.26 -30.54 -4.92
CA TYR A 217 34.62 -30.85 -6.30
C TYR A 217 35.71 -31.91 -6.31
N VAL A 218 35.52 -32.94 -7.15
CA VAL A 218 36.57 -33.90 -7.51
C VAL A 218 37.08 -33.52 -8.88
N LEU A 219 38.36 -33.17 -8.96
CA LEU A 219 39.02 -32.71 -10.17
C LEU A 219 40.03 -33.76 -10.66
N ASP A 220 40.21 -33.85 -11.96
CA ASP A 220 41.28 -34.63 -12.58
C ASP A 220 42.65 -33.92 -12.52
N GLU A 221 43.67 -34.52 -13.13
CA GLU A 221 45.04 -33.98 -13.20
C GLU A 221 45.13 -32.63 -13.92
N ASN A 222 44.18 -32.36 -14.83
CA ASN A 222 44.08 -31.10 -15.57
C ASN A 222 43.17 -30.09 -14.86
N LEU A 223 42.72 -30.41 -13.64
CA LEU A 223 41.79 -29.62 -12.84
C LEU A 223 40.40 -29.46 -13.49
N CYS A 224 40.03 -30.39 -14.38
CA CYS A 224 38.68 -30.48 -14.92
C CYS A 224 37.77 -31.23 -13.93
N PRO A 225 36.56 -30.73 -13.63
CA PRO A 225 35.63 -31.43 -12.76
C PRO A 225 35.23 -32.80 -13.31
N ILE A 226 35.38 -33.83 -12.47
CA ILE A 226 34.83 -35.17 -12.69
C ILE A 226 33.41 -35.23 -12.14
N ASN A 227 33.23 -34.72 -10.91
CA ASN A 227 31.92 -34.54 -10.28
C ASN A 227 31.98 -33.48 -9.18
N HIS A 228 30.80 -33.10 -8.69
CA HIS A 228 30.65 -32.30 -7.48
C HIS A 228 29.43 -32.75 -6.68
N TYR A 229 29.45 -32.57 -5.37
CA TYR A 229 28.35 -32.94 -4.48
C TYR A 229 28.38 -32.15 -3.17
N TYR A 230 27.22 -31.99 -2.54
CA TYR A 230 27.10 -31.35 -1.24
C TYR A 230 27.38 -32.33 -0.10
N VAL A 231 27.98 -31.84 0.99
CA VAL A 231 28.24 -32.62 2.21
C VAL A 231 27.16 -32.30 3.25
N ALA A 232 25.93 -32.73 2.98
CA ALA A 232 24.78 -32.65 3.88
C ALA A 232 23.67 -33.60 3.41
N PRO A 233 22.66 -33.92 4.24
CA PRO A 233 21.47 -34.64 3.80
C PRO A 233 20.71 -33.89 2.70
N ASP A 234 20.18 -34.60 1.69
CA ASP A 234 19.55 -34.01 0.50
C ASP A 234 18.37 -33.08 0.84
N ASP A 235 17.59 -33.42 1.87
CA ASP A 235 16.45 -32.59 2.29
C ASP A 235 16.90 -31.24 2.88
N VAL A 236 18.05 -31.22 3.56
CA VAL A 236 18.67 -30.00 4.09
C VAL A 236 19.22 -29.14 2.96
N VAL A 237 19.87 -29.78 1.98
CA VAL A 237 20.40 -29.10 0.79
C VAL A 237 19.29 -28.42 0.01
N GLN A 238 18.20 -29.14 -0.29
CA GLN A 238 17.08 -28.60 -1.06
C GLN A 238 16.41 -27.42 -0.34
N LYS A 239 16.14 -27.55 0.97
CA LYS A 239 15.57 -26.46 1.78
C LYS A 239 16.47 -25.22 1.76
N ALA A 240 17.79 -25.39 1.84
CA ALA A 240 18.73 -24.27 1.83
C ALA A 240 18.82 -23.59 0.45
N ILE A 241 18.79 -24.37 -0.64
CA ILE A 241 18.72 -23.85 -2.02
C ILE A 241 17.44 -23.03 -2.21
N ASP A 242 16.29 -23.56 -1.79
CA ASP A 242 15.00 -22.87 -1.87
C ASP A 242 14.98 -21.59 -1.04
N GLN A 243 15.60 -21.62 0.16
CA GLN A 243 15.74 -20.42 0.99
C GLN A 243 16.52 -19.33 0.24
N VAL A 244 17.64 -19.68 -0.41
CA VAL A 244 18.44 -18.72 -1.21
C VAL A 244 17.68 -18.20 -2.42
N ALA A 245 16.95 -19.06 -3.13
CA ALA A 245 16.11 -18.67 -4.27
C ALA A 245 15.00 -17.68 -3.85
N ASN A 246 14.49 -17.82 -2.64
CA ASN A 246 13.46 -16.95 -2.08
C ASN A 246 14.01 -15.67 -1.41
N GLN A 247 15.34 -15.56 -1.19
CA GLN A 247 15.94 -14.33 -0.66
C GLN A 247 15.62 -13.15 -1.60
N GLY A 248 15.17 -12.03 -1.03
CA GLY A 248 14.91 -10.79 -1.78
C GLY A 248 13.80 -10.86 -2.83
N LYS A 249 13.01 -11.96 -2.91
CA LYS A 249 11.63 -11.81 -3.36
C LYS A 249 10.97 -10.83 -2.39
N ALA A 250 9.98 -10.07 -2.84
CA ALA A 250 9.12 -9.43 -1.88
C ALA A 250 8.74 -10.53 -0.88
N LYS A 251 9.08 -10.34 0.41
CA LYS A 251 8.21 -10.90 1.40
C LYS A 251 6.88 -10.27 1.03
N ASN A 252 6.06 -11.00 0.27
CA ASN A 252 4.68 -11.06 0.67
C ASN A 252 4.83 -11.28 2.16
N LEU A 253 4.59 -10.24 2.95
CA LEU A 253 4.11 -10.44 4.29
C LEU A 253 2.78 -11.17 4.09
N ILE A 254 2.86 -12.44 3.68
CA ILE A 254 2.05 -13.50 4.22
C ILE A 254 2.55 -13.63 5.67
N ILE A 255 2.37 -12.57 6.45
CA ILE A 255 1.63 -12.78 7.68
C ILE A 255 0.42 -13.55 7.14
N THR A 256 0.22 -14.77 7.59
CA THR A 256 -1.08 -15.44 7.52
C THR A 256 -2.08 -14.52 8.22
N MET A 257 -2.37 -13.39 7.60
CA MET A 257 -3.47 -12.51 7.86
C MET A 257 -4.59 -13.35 7.32
N ASN A 258 -5.33 -13.98 8.22
CA ASN A 258 -6.66 -14.48 7.89
C ASN A 258 -7.30 -13.47 6.91
N GLU A 259 -8.01 -13.97 5.89
CA GLU A 259 -8.84 -13.15 4.99
C GLU A 259 -9.76 -12.15 5.73
N GLN A 260 -9.86 -12.28 7.05
CA GLN A 260 -10.46 -11.37 8.04
C GLN A 260 -9.73 -10.04 8.31
N MET A 261 -8.50 -9.79 7.84
CA MET A 261 -7.76 -8.57 8.24
C MET A 261 -8.08 -7.30 7.44
N PHE A 262 -8.78 -7.38 6.31
CA PHE A 262 -9.30 -6.18 5.66
C PHE A 262 -10.72 -5.93 6.17
N ALA A 263 -10.87 -4.96 7.06
CA ALA A 263 -12.16 -4.54 7.57
C ALA A 263 -12.99 -3.92 6.42
N LEU A 264 -13.86 -4.71 5.81
CA LEU A 264 -14.80 -4.26 4.78
C LEU A 264 -15.88 -3.28 5.29
N ARG A 265 -15.87 -2.93 6.58
CA ARG A 265 -16.92 -2.10 7.23
C ARG A 265 -17.08 -0.74 6.53
N THR A 266 -15.97 -0.01 6.37
CA THR A 266 -15.99 1.32 5.76
C THR A 266 -16.40 1.25 4.29
N PRO A 267 -15.78 0.41 3.43
CA PRO A 267 -16.25 0.23 2.06
C PRO A 267 -17.72 -0.20 1.94
N GLN A 268 -18.23 -1.03 2.87
CA GLN A 268 -19.65 -1.44 2.87
C GLN A 268 -20.59 -0.29 3.20
N ILE A 269 -20.24 0.56 4.18
CA ILE A 269 -21.03 1.74 4.54
C ILE A 269 -21.00 2.74 3.37
N ASP A 270 -19.82 3.03 2.86
CA ASP A 270 -19.64 3.99 1.77
C ASP A 270 -20.36 3.54 0.49
N ALA A 271 -20.30 2.24 0.16
CA ALA A 271 -21.04 1.69 -0.99
C ALA A 271 -22.56 1.86 -0.83
N ASN A 272 -23.09 1.56 0.36
CA ASN A 272 -24.52 1.70 0.63
C ASN A 272 -24.96 3.18 0.58
N GLN A 273 -24.12 4.10 1.06
CA GLN A 273 -24.38 5.54 0.95
C GLN A 273 -24.36 6.01 -0.51
N LEU A 274 -23.35 5.60 -1.28
CA LEU A 274 -23.25 5.92 -2.71
C LEU A 274 -24.46 5.43 -3.51
N ASP A 275 -24.97 4.23 -3.21
CA ASP A 275 -26.19 3.71 -3.85
C ASP A 275 -27.42 4.58 -3.51
N GLU A 276 -27.59 5.01 -2.25
CA GLU A 276 -28.69 5.89 -1.83
C GLU A 276 -28.59 7.30 -2.41
N ASP A 277 -27.37 7.87 -2.47
CA ASP A 277 -27.10 9.17 -3.05
C ASP A 277 -27.37 9.16 -4.56
N PHE A 278 -26.97 8.09 -5.26
CA PHE A 278 -27.29 7.90 -6.67
C PHE A 278 -28.81 7.96 -6.91
N HIS A 279 -29.60 7.24 -6.11
CA HIS A 279 -31.06 7.23 -6.25
C HIS A 279 -31.68 8.60 -5.93
N SER A 280 -31.20 9.27 -4.89
CA SER A 280 -31.69 10.58 -4.47
C SER A 280 -31.38 11.67 -5.50
N TYR A 281 -30.17 11.67 -6.05
CA TYR A 281 -29.75 12.60 -7.09
C TYR A 281 -30.58 12.45 -8.38
N ASN A 282 -30.84 11.22 -8.81
CA ASN A 282 -31.70 10.97 -9.98
C ASN A 282 -33.14 11.45 -9.76
N TRP A 283 -33.66 11.35 -8.53
CA TRP A 283 -34.96 11.93 -8.17
C TRP A 283 -34.95 13.46 -8.24
N GLU A 284 -33.90 14.11 -7.75
CA GLU A 284 -33.78 15.57 -7.80
C GLU A 284 -33.74 16.08 -9.25
N ILE A 285 -32.97 15.42 -10.12
CA ILE A 285 -32.97 15.72 -11.55
C ILE A 285 -34.37 15.54 -12.13
N PHE A 286 -35.00 14.39 -11.92
CA PHE A 286 -36.32 14.10 -12.46
C PHE A 286 -37.38 15.12 -12.00
N SER A 287 -37.42 15.42 -10.70
CA SER A 287 -38.37 16.39 -10.14
C SER A 287 -38.09 17.83 -10.59
N SER A 288 -36.83 18.19 -10.87
CA SER A 288 -36.48 19.52 -11.36
C SER A 288 -37.08 19.83 -12.74
N LEU A 289 -37.31 18.81 -13.58
CA LEU A 289 -37.95 18.95 -14.90
C LEU A 289 -39.40 19.46 -14.82
N PHE A 290 -40.03 19.32 -13.65
CA PHE A 290 -41.44 19.63 -13.43
C PHE A 290 -41.66 20.65 -12.30
N ARG A 291 -40.60 21.40 -11.94
CA ARG A 291 -40.61 22.35 -10.83
C ARG A 291 -41.69 23.45 -10.96
N HIS A 292 -42.14 23.73 -12.18
CA HIS A 292 -43.17 24.74 -12.49
C HIS A 292 -44.52 24.16 -12.94
N SER A 293 -44.68 22.83 -13.01
CA SER A 293 -45.91 22.19 -13.48
C SER A 293 -46.11 20.84 -12.79
N TYR A 294 -47.26 20.64 -12.14
CA TYR A 294 -47.66 19.36 -11.50
C TYR A 294 -46.76 18.86 -10.34
N SER A 295 -46.06 19.76 -9.64
CA SER A 295 -45.17 19.43 -8.51
C SER A 295 -45.81 18.52 -7.45
N HIS A 296 -47.07 18.77 -7.08
CA HIS A 296 -47.81 17.96 -6.11
C HIS A 296 -48.07 16.52 -6.57
N LEU A 297 -48.41 16.32 -7.85
CA LEU A 297 -48.64 14.98 -8.41
C LEU A 297 -47.34 14.18 -8.48
N ILE A 298 -46.23 14.86 -8.78
CA ILE A 298 -44.93 14.22 -8.93
C ILE A 298 -44.37 13.85 -7.57
N HIS A 299 -44.49 14.69 -6.54
CA HIS A 299 -44.10 14.31 -5.19
C HIS A 299 -44.82 13.05 -4.69
N SER A 300 -46.08 12.82 -5.08
CA SER A 300 -46.80 11.58 -4.78
C SER A 300 -46.24 10.35 -5.49
N PHE A 301 -45.48 10.52 -6.58
CA PHE A 301 -44.88 9.46 -7.38
C PHE A 301 -43.43 9.13 -6.95
N LYS A 302 -42.92 9.77 -5.90
CA LYS A 302 -41.53 9.63 -5.45
C LYS A 302 -41.16 8.17 -5.15
N HIS A 303 -41.99 7.46 -4.41
CA HIS A 303 -41.69 6.09 -3.97
C HIS A 303 -41.74 5.10 -5.14
N GLU A 304 -42.67 5.28 -6.09
CA GLU A 304 -42.78 4.49 -7.31
C GLU A 304 -41.55 4.67 -8.20
N PHE A 305 -41.09 5.92 -8.36
CA PHE A 305 -39.89 6.22 -9.13
C PHE A 305 -38.63 5.64 -8.48
N GLN A 306 -38.49 5.76 -7.16
CA GLN A 306 -37.37 5.17 -6.44
C GLN A 306 -37.36 3.64 -6.53
N LEU A 307 -38.53 3.00 -6.45
CA LEU A 307 -38.67 1.56 -6.65
C LEU A 307 -38.28 1.14 -8.08
N PHE A 308 -38.76 1.87 -9.08
CA PHE A 308 -38.41 1.63 -10.49
C PHE A 308 -36.91 1.73 -10.71
N LEU A 309 -36.26 2.79 -10.22
CA LEU A 309 -34.82 2.96 -10.35
C LEU A 309 -34.04 1.84 -9.65
N ARG A 310 -34.41 1.45 -8.42
CA ARG A 310 -33.76 0.35 -7.69
C ARG A 310 -33.87 -0.98 -8.43
N LEU A 311 -35.02 -1.26 -9.06
CA LEU A 311 -35.21 -2.48 -9.86
C LEU A 311 -34.40 -2.43 -11.16
N LEU A 312 -34.38 -1.29 -11.84
CA LEU A 312 -33.64 -1.09 -13.08
C LEU A 312 -32.12 -1.23 -12.86
N THR A 313 -31.58 -0.54 -11.85
CA THR A 313 -30.14 -0.63 -11.52
C THR A 313 -29.77 -2.06 -11.14
N SER A 314 -30.53 -2.69 -10.25
CA SER A 314 -30.28 -4.07 -9.81
C SER A 314 -30.37 -5.10 -10.94
N TYR A 315 -31.23 -4.87 -11.93
CA TYR A 315 -31.31 -5.72 -13.11
C TYR A 315 -29.98 -5.73 -13.89
N HIS A 316 -29.41 -4.55 -14.12
CA HIS A 316 -28.19 -4.39 -14.90
C HIS A 316 -26.91 -4.71 -14.11
N THR A 317 -26.90 -4.51 -12.79
CA THR A 317 -25.69 -4.63 -11.96
C THR A 317 -25.58 -5.95 -11.20
N LEU A 318 -26.69 -6.53 -10.72
CA LEU A 318 -26.69 -7.73 -9.86
C LEU A 318 -27.37 -8.96 -10.49
N LEU A 319 -28.41 -8.75 -11.29
CA LEU A 319 -29.17 -9.86 -11.89
C LEU A 319 -28.64 -10.27 -13.27
N SER A 320 -28.02 -9.33 -13.99
CA SER A 320 -27.20 -9.60 -15.17
C SER A 320 -26.02 -10.49 -14.77
N SER A 321 -25.79 -11.59 -15.50
CA SER A 321 -24.76 -12.59 -15.19
C SER A 321 -23.31 -12.08 -15.24
N LYS A 322 -23.11 -10.78 -15.49
CA LYS A 322 -21.80 -10.16 -15.73
C LYS A 322 -21.21 -9.45 -14.50
N SER A 323 -22.03 -9.08 -13.51
CA SER A 323 -21.56 -8.38 -12.30
C SER A 323 -22.31 -8.90 -11.07
N SER A 324 -21.59 -9.05 -9.95
CA SER A 324 -22.15 -9.40 -8.64
C SER A 324 -22.05 -8.24 -7.65
N ALA A 325 -22.01 -7.00 -8.15
CA ALA A 325 -21.84 -5.78 -7.35
C ALA A 325 -22.96 -4.76 -7.64
N THR A 326 -23.36 -3.98 -6.63
CA THR A 326 -24.14 -2.74 -6.84
C THR A 326 -23.28 -1.64 -7.47
N ILE A 327 -23.88 -0.47 -7.77
CA ILE A 327 -23.16 0.66 -8.37
C ILE A 327 -22.09 1.18 -7.40
N GLY A 328 -22.48 1.43 -6.14
CA GLY A 328 -21.57 1.87 -5.08
C GLY A 328 -20.49 0.84 -4.78
N GLN A 329 -20.85 -0.45 -4.79
CA GLN A 329 -19.89 -1.54 -4.61
C GLN A 329 -18.85 -1.60 -5.74
N GLN A 330 -19.29 -1.44 -7.00
CA GLN A 330 -18.41 -1.42 -8.17
C GLN A 330 -17.41 -0.25 -8.12
N LEU A 331 -17.85 0.93 -7.67
CA LEU A 331 -16.97 2.10 -7.49
C LEU A 331 -15.90 1.89 -6.42
N LEU A 332 -16.20 1.10 -5.38
CA LEU A 332 -15.30 0.81 -4.26
C LEU A 332 -14.57 -0.53 -4.39
N GLN A 333 -14.63 -1.18 -5.56
CA GLN A 333 -13.97 -2.46 -5.84
C GLN A 333 -14.34 -3.57 -4.84
N ILE A 334 -15.59 -3.55 -4.38
CA ILE A 334 -16.19 -4.63 -3.59
C ILE A 334 -17.32 -5.26 -4.39
N LYS A 335 -17.65 -6.52 -4.11
CA LYS A 335 -18.76 -7.23 -4.73
C LYS A 335 -19.38 -8.21 -3.76
N TYR A 336 -20.60 -8.66 -4.02
CA TYR A 336 -21.09 -9.84 -3.33
C TYR A 336 -20.28 -11.06 -3.74
N SER A 337 -20.01 -11.92 -2.75
CA SER A 337 -19.39 -13.22 -2.91
C SER A 337 -20.13 -14.02 -4.00
N PRO A 338 -19.45 -14.93 -4.73
CA PRO A 338 -20.05 -15.75 -5.79
C PRO A 338 -21.29 -16.57 -5.36
N SER A 339 -21.65 -16.54 -4.08
CA SER A 339 -22.85 -17.15 -3.50
C SER A 339 -24.17 -16.55 -4.00
N LEU A 340 -24.20 -15.40 -4.69
CA LEU A 340 -25.43 -14.77 -5.21
C LEU A 340 -25.97 -15.46 -6.50
N GLN A 341 -25.90 -16.79 -6.56
CA GLN A 341 -26.28 -17.59 -7.73
C GLN A 341 -27.63 -18.28 -7.58
N THR A 342 -28.16 -18.46 -6.36
CA THR A 342 -29.43 -19.18 -6.19
C THR A 342 -30.64 -18.28 -6.53
N ARG A 343 -31.61 -18.85 -7.24
CA ARG A 343 -32.90 -18.18 -7.56
C ARG A 343 -33.59 -17.65 -6.28
N ARG A 344 -33.45 -18.36 -5.16
CA ARG A 344 -34.02 -17.96 -3.85
C ARG A 344 -33.38 -16.67 -3.32
N GLN A 345 -32.06 -16.52 -3.38
CA GLN A 345 -31.38 -15.32 -2.88
C GLN A 345 -31.67 -14.09 -3.73
N LYS A 346 -31.79 -14.25 -5.06
CA LYS A 346 -32.21 -13.17 -5.96
C LYS A 346 -33.63 -12.69 -5.65
N VAL A 347 -34.56 -13.61 -5.39
CA VAL A 347 -35.94 -13.29 -4.99
C VAL A 347 -35.97 -12.60 -3.61
N LEU A 348 -35.19 -13.10 -2.64
CA LEU A 348 -35.06 -12.47 -1.32
C LEU A 348 -34.52 -11.04 -1.42
N TYR A 349 -33.48 -10.81 -2.22
CA TYR A 349 -32.94 -9.47 -2.45
C TYR A 349 -33.96 -8.53 -3.10
N LEU A 350 -34.67 -8.97 -4.15
CA LEU A 350 -35.71 -8.16 -4.78
C LEU A 350 -36.90 -7.87 -3.85
N SER A 351 -37.22 -8.79 -2.94
CA SER A 351 -38.29 -8.59 -1.95
C SER A 351 -37.99 -7.45 -0.97
N THR A 352 -36.71 -7.07 -0.81
CA THR A 352 -36.32 -5.94 0.03
C THR A 352 -36.85 -4.62 -0.52
N PHE A 353 -36.81 -4.42 -1.84
CA PHE A 353 -37.31 -3.19 -2.47
C PHE A 353 -38.83 -3.08 -2.33
N ALA A 354 -39.53 -4.21 -2.48
CA ALA A 354 -40.98 -4.27 -2.25
C ALA A 354 -41.33 -3.95 -0.79
N PHE A 355 -40.56 -4.48 0.16
CA PHE A 355 -40.75 -4.19 1.58
C PHE A 355 -40.47 -2.73 1.92
N THR A 356 -39.36 -2.15 1.45
CA THR A 356 -39.02 -0.74 1.67
C THR A 356 -40.09 0.18 1.09
N TYR A 357 -40.56 -0.10 -0.13
CA TYR A 357 -41.66 0.64 -0.76
C TYR A 357 -42.95 0.59 0.07
N LEU A 358 -43.39 -0.60 0.51
CA LEU A 358 -44.59 -0.76 1.32
C LEU A 358 -44.44 -0.09 2.70
N TYR A 359 -43.24 -0.16 3.28
CA TYR A 359 -42.93 0.47 4.55
C TYR A 359 -43.05 1.99 4.47
N GLU A 360 -42.34 2.61 3.53
CA GLU A 360 -42.34 4.06 3.35
C GLU A 360 -43.71 4.59 2.92
N LYS A 361 -44.42 3.88 2.04
CA LYS A 361 -45.70 4.35 1.49
C LYS A 361 -46.89 4.17 2.43
N PHE A 362 -46.92 3.12 3.25
CA PHE A 362 -48.12 2.76 4.02
C PHE A 362 -47.88 2.60 5.53
N LEU A 363 -46.70 2.13 5.95
CA LEU A 363 -46.48 1.75 7.35
C LEU A 363 -45.96 2.89 8.23
N VAL A 364 -45.38 3.96 7.64
CA VAL A 364 -44.84 5.10 8.40
C VAL A 364 -45.94 5.88 9.14
N ASP A 365 -47.11 6.05 8.53
CA ASP A 365 -48.19 6.92 9.06
C ASP A 365 -49.17 6.21 10.03
N TYR A 366 -49.10 4.88 10.15
CA TYR A 366 -50.06 4.11 10.94
C TYR A 366 -49.66 3.94 12.41
N ARG A 367 -50.28 4.73 13.29
CA ARG A 367 -50.09 4.64 14.77
C ARG A 367 -50.37 3.25 15.35
N ARG A 368 -51.25 2.44 14.74
CA ARG A 368 -51.56 1.06 15.22
C ARG A 368 -50.38 0.08 15.06
N LEU A 369 -49.36 0.43 14.29
CA LEU A 369 -48.20 -0.41 14.00
C LEU A 369 -46.95 0.02 14.78
N LEU A 370 -47.06 1.01 15.69
CA LEU A 370 -46.00 1.45 16.59
C LEU A 370 -45.22 0.30 17.29
N PRO A 371 -45.85 -0.75 17.86
CA PRO A 371 -45.10 -1.85 18.48
C PRO A 371 -44.27 -2.64 17.45
N PHE A 372 -44.79 -2.84 16.23
CA PHE A 372 -44.06 -3.51 15.15
C PHE A 372 -42.91 -2.63 14.62
N GLN A 373 -43.11 -1.32 14.54
CA GLN A 373 -42.04 -0.37 14.18
C GLN A 373 -40.90 -0.37 15.21
N PHE A 374 -41.24 -0.44 16.51
CA PHE A 374 -40.25 -0.53 17.58
C PHE A 374 -39.43 -1.83 17.46
N ILE A 375 -40.10 -2.98 17.30
CA ILE A 375 -39.45 -4.28 17.14
C ILE A 375 -38.53 -4.27 15.91
N TYR A 376 -38.98 -3.74 14.77
CA TYR A 376 -38.17 -3.64 13.56
C TYR A 376 -36.92 -2.76 13.77
N LYS A 377 -37.07 -1.58 14.39
CA LYS A 377 -35.94 -0.69 14.71
C LYS A 377 -34.96 -1.33 15.70
N LEU A 378 -35.45 -2.11 16.66
CA LEU A 378 -34.62 -2.87 17.59
C LEU A 378 -33.78 -3.93 16.84
N PHE A 379 -34.38 -4.67 15.91
CA PHE A 379 -33.63 -5.62 15.08
C PHE A 379 -32.59 -4.93 14.19
N LEU A 380 -32.92 -3.76 13.62
CA LEU A 380 -31.95 -2.96 12.84
C LEU A 380 -30.77 -2.52 13.71
N PHE A 381 -31.04 -2.03 14.93
CA PHE A 381 -30.02 -1.62 15.88
C PHE A 381 -29.11 -2.79 16.29
N LEU A 382 -29.70 -3.95 16.64
CA LEU A 382 -28.93 -5.16 16.97
C LEU A 382 -28.10 -5.65 15.79
N ASN A 383 -28.64 -5.59 14.56
CA ASN A 383 -27.89 -5.92 13.35
C ASN A 383 -26.70 -4.98 13.16
N PHE A 384 -26.88 -3.67 13.37
CA PHE A 384 -25.81 -2.69 13.27
C PHE A 384 -24.71 -2.93 14.31
N LEU A 385 -25.05 -3.23 15.57
CA LEU A 385 -24.04 -3.60 16.58
C LEU A 385 -23.26 -4.87 16.20
N LEU A 386 -23.97 -5.88 15.66
CA LEU A 386 -23.32 -7.10 15.16
C LEU A 386 -22.45 -6.84 13.93
N PHE A 387 -22.85 -5.88 13.08
CA PHE A 387 -22.07 -5.43 11.94
C PHE A 387 -20.81 -4.69 12.38
N LEU A 388 -20.88 -3.77 13.35
CA LEU A 388 -19.70 -3.12 13.91
C LEU A 388 -18.71 -4.15 14.48
N ARG A 389 -19.21 -5.18 15.17
CA ARG A 389 -18.37 -6.24 15.71
C ARG A 389 -17.76 -7.13 14.62
N ARG A 390 -18.57 -7.71 13.73
CA ARG A 390 -18.14 -8.78 12.80
C ARG A 390 -17.84 -8.32 11.37
N GLY A 391 -18.38 -7.18 10.93
CA GLY A 391 -18.15 -6.59 9.61
C GLY A 391 -18.73 -7.37 8.42
N THR A 392 -19.69 -8.27 8.65
CA THR A 392 -20.12 -9.23 7.61
C THR A 392 -21.36 -8.83 6.82
N TYR A 393 -22.35 -8.18 7.44
CA TYR A 393 -23.64 -7.85 6.80
C TYR A 393 -24.07 -6.46 7.29
N ILE A 394 -24.22 -5.49 6.37
CA ILE A 394 -24.61 -4.13 6.73
C ILE A 394 -26.10 -4.07 7.10
N ASN A 395 -26.95 -4.77 6.36
CA ASN A 395 -28.41 -4.73 6.51
C ASN A 395 -29.00 -6.07 6.99
N LEU A 396 -30.16 -6.02 7.65
CA LEU A 396 -30.89 -7.22 8.11
C LEU A 396 -31.18 -8.19 6.96
N PHE A 397 -31.54 -7.67 5.80
CA PHE A 397 -31.86 -8.49 4.63
C PHE A 397 -30.64 -9.23 4.09
N GLU A 398 -29.49 -8.57 4.01
CA GLU A 398 -28.24 -9.24 3.62
C GLU A 398 -27.88 -10.35 4.61
N ARG A 399 -28.16 -10.14 5.90
CA ARG A 399 -27.99 -11.18 6.93
C ARG A 399 -28.93 -12.36 6.73
N PHE A 400 -30.21 -12.13 6.45
CA PHE A 400 -31.18 -13.19 6.18
C PHE A 400 -30.86 -13.95 4.89
N ALA A 401 -30.48 -13.24 3.83
CA ALA A 401 -30.11 -13.82 2.53
C ALA A 401 -28.68 -14.38 2.49
N ARG A 402 -27.90 -14.19 3.57
CA ARG A 402 -26.48 -14.58 3.70
C ARG A 402 -25.60 -14.03 2.57
N LEU A 403 -25.85 -12.78 2.17
CA LEU A 403 -25.12 -12.08 1.13
C LEU A 403 -23.87 -11.44 1.73
N LYS A 404 -22.72 -12.09 1.55
CA LYS A 404 -21.43 -11.57 2.04
C LYS A 404 -20.79 -10.70 0.97
N THR A 405 -20.28 -9.55 1.35
CA THR A 405 -19.43 -8.73 0.48
C THR A 405 -17.97 -9.16 0.62
N VAL A 406 -17.24 -9.11 -0.48
CA VAL A 406 -15.82 -9.45 -0.60
C VAL A 406 -15.15 -8.42 -1.52
N HIS A 407 -13.84 -8.26 -1.42
CA HIS A 407 -13.10 -7.46 -2.40
C HIS A 407 -13.11 -8.14 -3.78
N ASP A 408 -13.18 -7.35 -4.85
CA ASP A 408 -13.14 -7.86 -6.22
C ASP A 408 -11.75 -8.41 -6.58
N HIS A 409 -10.71 -7.77 -6.07
CA HIS A 409 -9.31 -8.15 -6.16
C HIS A 409 -8.65 -8.14 -4.77
N PRO A 410 -7.57 -8.90 -4.52
CA PRO A 410 -6.80 -8.74 -3.28
C PRO A 410 -6.40 -7.27 -3.17
N PRO A 411 -6.76 -6.59 -2.06
CA PRO A 411 -6.50 -5.17 -1.95
C PRO A 411 -5.00 -4.94 -2.11
N SER A 412 -4.61 -4.14 -3.12
CA SER A 412 -3.27 -3.58 -3.16
C SER A 412 -3.09 -2.87 -1.83
N LEU A 413 -2.08 -3.24 -1.05
CA LEU A 413 -1.71 -2.52 0.17
C LEU A 413 -1.57 -1.04 -0.22
N ARG A 414 -2.59 -0.22 0.05
CA ARG A 414 -2.37 1.20 0.20
C ARG A 414 -1.47 1.29 1.41
N VAL A 415 -0.19 1.46 1.17
CA VAL A 415 0.68 2.09 2.15
C VAL A 415 -0.06 3.37 2.48
N LEU A 416 -0.64 3.44 3.68
CA LEU A 416 -1.21 4.65 4.23
C LEU A 416 -0.02 5.59 4.39
N ASP A 417 0.32 6.30 3.31
CA ASP A 417 1.22 7.40 3.41
C ASP A 417 0.50 8.44 4.24
N TYR A 418 1.01 8.67 5.44
CA TYR A 418 0.47 9.63 6.40
C TYR A 418 0.37 11.04 5.80
N THR A 419 1.00 11.31 4.66
CA THR A 419 0.88 12.54 3.88
C THR A 419 -0.52 12.77 3.33
N TYR A 420 -1.21 11.74 2.81
CA TYR A 420 -2.57 11.90 2.27
C TYR A 420 -3.57 12.14 3.39
N MET A 421 -3.52 11.34 4.45
CA MET A 421 -4.37 11.54 5.63
C MET A 421 -4.09 12.88 6.32
N LYS A 422 -2.83 13.32 6.43
CA LYS A 422 -2.52 14.67 6.93
C LYS A 422 -3.10 15.74 6.02
N ARG A 423 -2.98 15.60 4.70
CA ARG A 423 -3.55 16.56 3.75
C ARG A 423 -5.06 16.63 3.88
N GLU A 424 -5.76 15.50 3.89
CA GLU A 424 -7.21 15.42 4.06
C GLU A 424 -7.64 16.03 5.40
N LEU A 425 -6.99 15.67 6.53
CA LEU A 425 -7.32 16.27 7.81
C LEU A 425 -7.08 17.77 7.81
N ILE A 426 -5.95 18.24 7.25
CA ILE A 426 -5.64 19.67 7.15
C ILE A 426 -6.69 20.38 6.30
N TRP A 427 -7.10 19.80 5.16
CA TRP A 427 -8.10 20.38 4.29
C TRP A 427 -9.50 20.38 4.93
N HIS A 428 -9.87 19.32 5.64
CA HIS A 428 -11.13 19.25 6.37
C HIS A 428 -11.17 20.24 7.53
N THR A 429 -10.12 20.29 8.36
CA THR A 429 -10.00 21.25 9.45
C THR A 429 -9.95 22.68 8.91
N LEU A 430 -9.27 22.94 7.78
CA LEU A 430 -9.27 24.24 7.12
C LEU A 430 -10.67 24.59 6.61
N ASN A 431 -11.40 23.67 5.97
CA ASN A 431 -12.76 23.92 5.48
C ASN A 431 -13.75 24.16 6.62
N GLU A 432 -13.67 23.41 7.71
CA GLU A 432 -14.48 23.66 8.91
C GLU A 432 -14.12 25.01 9.53
N THR A 433 -12.84 25.34 9.61
CA THR A 433 -12.35 26.63 10.13
C THR A 433 -12.81 27.78 9.24
N LEU A 434 -12.72 27.65 7.91
CA LEU A 434 -13.21 28.64 6.95
C LEU A 434 -14.75 28.71 6.96
N GLY A 435 -15.46 27.60 7.00
CA GLY A 435 -16.92 27.56 7.10
C GLY A 435 -17.43 28.18 8.39
N THR A 436 -16.62 28.14 9.46
CA THR A 436 -16.92 28.82 10.73
C THR A 436 -16.54 30.31 10.66
N ILE A 437 -15.37 30.66 10.11
CA ILE A 437 -14.83 32.03 10.10
C ILE A 437 -15.45 32.91 9.00
N ILE A 438 -15.73 32.38 7.81
CA ILE A 438 -16.30 33.13 6.66
C ILE A 438 -17.65 33.79 7.03
N PRO A 439 -18.57 33.15 7.77
CA PRO A 439 -19.77 33.81 8.29
C PRO A 439 -19.46 34.96 9.27
N PHE A 440 -18.40 34.86 10.08
CA PHE A 440 -17.99 35.93 11.01
C PHE A 440 -17.25 37.08 10.31
N ILE A 441 -16.53 36.81 9.21
CA ILE A 441 -15.88 37.84 8.39
C ILE A 441 -16.90 38.52 7.44
N SER A 442 -17.90 37.78 6.95
CA SER A 442 -18.91 38.28 6.00
C SER A 442 -20.16 38.90 6.65
N SER A 443 -20.32 38.79 7.97
CA SER A 443 -21.39 39.48 8.68
C SER A 443 -20.93 40.86 9.18
N LEU A 444 -21.66 41.87 8.72
CA LEU A 444 -21.68 43.27 9.18
C LEU A 444 -20.54 44.21 8.73
N LYS A 445 -19.25 43.89 8.88
CA LYS A 445 -18.16 44.88 8.58
C LYS A 445 -17.74 44.95 7.10
N ALA A 446 -17.67 43.82 6.40
CA ALA A 446 -17.29 43.81 4.98
C ALA A 446 -18.38 44.43 4.08
N ARG A 447 -19.67 44.23 4.41
CA ARG A 447 -20.79 44.81 3.67
C ARG A 447 -20.92 46.33 3.86
N THR A 448 -20.60 46.85 5.05
CA THR A 448 -20.54 48.30 5.30
C THR A 448 -19.33 48.96 4.65
N PHE A 449 -18.17 48.29 4.62
CA PHE A 449 -16.97 48.79 3.93
C PHE A 449 -17.16 48.88 2.40
N MET A 450 -17.71 47.83 1.78
CA MET A 450 -18.01 47.82 0.34
C MET A 450 -19.09 48.85 -0.05
N ARG A 451 -20.11 49.06 0.79
CA ARG A 451 -21.11 50.14 0.60
C ARG A 451 -20.52 51.55 0.72
N LYS A 452 -19.49 51.74 1.54
CA LYS A 452 -18.86 53.05 1.78
C LYS A 452 -17.84 53.44 0.70
N HIS A 453 -17.43 52.50 -0.16
CA HIS A 453 -16.45 52.72 -1.24
C HIS A 453 -16.97 52.49 -2.66
N LEU A 454 -18.18 51.96 -2.83
CA LEU A 454 -18.92 52.08 -4.09
C LEU A 454 -19.58 53.46 -4.16
N SER A 455 -18.81 54.42 -4.68
CA SER A 455 -19.24 55.79 -4.95
C SER A 455 -20.42 55.86 -5.95
N GLY A 456 -21.55 56.38 -5.47
CA GLY A 456 -22.15 57.60 -6.02
C GLY A 456 -22.95 57.54 -7.31
N THR A 457 -22.86 56.49 -8.15
CA THR A 457 -23.37 56.59 -9.54
C THR A 457 -24.41 55.53 -9.93
N ILE A 458 -24.78 54.60 -9.04
CA ILE A 458 -25.82 53.58 -9.31
C ILE A 458 -27.00 53.67 -8.32
N MET A 459 -26.98 54.64 -7.40
CA MET A 459 -28.01 54.86 -6.37
C MET A 459 -28.91 56.07 -6.67
N ASN A 460 -29.19 56.34 -7.96
CA ASN A 460 -30.12 57.41 -8.38
C ASN A 460 -31.13 56.95 -9.44
N ARG A 461 -31.49 55.66 -9.42
CA ARG A 461 -32.69 55.17 -10.10
C ARG A 461 -33.41 54.24 -9.15
N LEU A 462 -34.73 54.36 -9.14
CA LEU A 462 -35.72 53.63 -8.34
C LEU A 462 -36.16 54.35 -7.06
N GLU A 463 -36.85 55.48 -7.24
CA GLU A 463 -38.14 55.63 -6.56
C GLU A 463 -39.01 54.41 -6.95
N GLN A 464 -38.90 53.31 -6.22
CA GLN A 464 -39.81 52.17 -6.37
C GLN A 464 -40.38 51.84 -5.00
N THR A 465 -41.59 52.32 -4.79
CA THR A 465 -42.46 52.10 -3.63
C THR A 465 -42.91 50.65 -3.46
N ASP A 466 -42.45 49.75 -4.34
CA ASP A 466 -43.04 48.43 -4.54
C ASP A 466 -42.08 47.30 -4.18
N ILE A 467 -40.89 47.58 -3.62
CA ILE A 467 -39.87 46.57 -3.29
C ILE A 467 -39.55 46.58 -1.79
N CYS A 468 -39.56 45.39 -1.18
CA CYS A 468 -39.25 45.20 0.23
C CYS A 468 -37.78 45.53 0.47
N SER A 469 -37.50 46.50 1.34
CA SER A 469 -36.15 46.98 1.57
C SER A 469 -35.23 46.01 2.36
N VAL A 470 -35.75 44.81 2.69
CA VAL A 470 -35.03 43.74 3.40
C VAL A 470 -34.77 42.52 2.52
N CYS A 471 -35.75 42.11 1.71
CA CYS A 471 -35.64 40.90 0.88
C CYS A 471 -35.63 41.18 -0.64
N ASP A 472 -35.72 42.44 -1.04
CA ASP A 472 -35.73 42.92 -2.43
C ASP A 472 -36.80 42.27 -3.32
N GLN A 473 -37.89 41.76 -2.73
CA GLN A 473 -39.05 41.22 -3.43
C GLN A 473 -40.15 42.27 -3.61
N SER A 474 -40.94 42.16 -4.68
CA SER A 474 -42.11 43.02 -4.92
C SER A 474 -43.17 42.85 -3.83
N ILE A 475 -43.72 43.95 -3.30
CA ILE A 475 -44.64 43.93 -2.16
C ILE A 475 -46.10 44.03 -2.63
N VAL A 476 -46.93 43.06 -2.24
CA VAL A 476 -48.37 43.04 -2.55
C VAL A 476 -49.21 43.81 -1.50
N MET A 477 -48.70 43.99 -0.27
CA MET A 477 -49.31 44.81 0.80
C MET A 477 -48.21 45.54 1.60
N PRO A 478 -47.78 46.73 1.16
CA PRO A 478 -46.67 47.43 1.79
C PRO A 478 -47.04 47.90 3.20
N HIS A 479 -46.17 47.58 4.15
CA HIS A 479 -46.24 48.10 5.51
C HIS A 479 -45.22 49.23 5.64
N GLU A 480 -45.67 50.39 6.14
CA GLU A 480 -44.85 51.58 6.32
C GLU A 480 -44.48 51.75 7.79
N SER A 481 -43.22 52.11 8.04
CA SER A 481 -42.76 52.53 9.36
C SER A 481 -43.25 53.96 9.64
N MET A 482 -44.09 54.16 10.67
CA MET A 482 -44.48 55.51 11.09
C MET A 482 -43.30 56.17 11.83
N GLY A 483 -42.56 57.04 11.16
CA GLY A 483 -41.41 57.77 11.70
C GLY A 483 -40.56 58.41 10.60
N GLU A 484 -39.44 59.05 10.96
CA GLU A 484 -38.56 59.81 10.04
C GLU A 484 -37.90 59.00 8.89
N CYS A 485 -38.28 57.73 8.67
CA CYS A 485 -37.79 56.92 7.56
C CYS A 485 -38.95 56.34 6.72
N LYS A 486 -38.93 56.59 5.41
CA LYS A 486 -39.92 56.10 4.44
C LYS A 486 -39.47 54.78 3.79
N HIS A 487 -39.23 53.73 4.57
CA HIS A 487 -38.88 52.40 4.05
C HIS A 487 -40.10 51.47 4.04
N TYR A 488 -40.22 50.64 3.00
CA TYR A 488 -41.35 49.72 2.81
C TYR A 488 -40.95 48.27 3.06
N PHE A 489 -41.79 47.53 3.79
CA PHE A 489 -41.53 46.14 4.17
C PHE A 489 -42.70 45.22 3.77
N CYS A 490 -42.41 43.95 3.46
CA CYS A 490 -43.44 42.92 3.37
C CYS A 490 -43.87 42.45 4.76
N TYR A 491 -45.09 41.92 4.87
CA TYR A 491 -45.68 41.48 6.16
C TYR A 491 -44.76 40.55 6.96
N VAL A 492 -44.14 39.57 6.28
CA VAL A 492 -43.25 38.60 6.93
C VAL A 492 -42.01 39.28 7.48
N CYS A 493 -41.31 40.10 6.69
CA CYS A 493 -40.11 40.82 7.14
C CYS A 493 -40.41 41.84 8.23
N ALA A 494 -41.57 42.51 8.17
CA ALA A 494 -41.99 43.45 9.19
C ALA A 494 -42.15 42.78 10.56
N TYR A 495 -42.82 41.63 10.61
CA TYR A 495 -43.10 40.93 11.88
C TYR A 495 -41.95 40.08 12.42
N SER A 496 -41.04 39.61 11.55
CA SER A 496 -39.93 38.73 11.97
C SER A 496 -38.66 39.48 12.37
N LEU A 497 -38.45 40.72 11.88
CA LEU A 497 -37.17 41.41 12.02
C LEU A 497 -37.25 42.77 12.73
N ILE A 498 -38.44 43.38 12.86
CA ILE A 498 -38.55 44.73 13.43
C ILE A 498 -38.87 44.64 14.92
N GLN A 499 -37.82 44.59 15.74
CA GLN A 499 -37.91 44.61 17.22
C GLN A 499 -37.64 46.01 17.79
N GLN A 500 -38.35 47.05 17.30
CA GLN A 500 -38.29 48.47 17.74
C GLN A 500 -37.35 49.42 16.96
N SER A 501 -36.55 48.94 16.00
CA SER A 501 -35.75 49.83 15.12
C SER A 501 -35.70 49.36 13.67
N CYS A 502 -35.55 50.31 12.75
CA CYS A 502 -35.46 50.04 11.31
C CYS A 502 -34.17 49.27 10.98
N PRO A 503 -34.21 48.11 10.31
CA PRO A 503 -33.00 47.32 10.00
C PRO A 503 -32.05 47.98 8.98
N ILE A 504 -32.48 49.10 8.38
CA ILE A 504 -31.74 49.81 7.33
C ILE A 504 -31.11 51.09 7.86
N CYS A 505 -31.89 51.91 8.58
CA CYS A 505 -31.43 53.20 9.09
C CYS A 505 -31.27 53.24 10.61
N PHE A 506 -31.61 52.15 11.32
CA PHE A 506 -31.48 51.98 12.77
C PHE A 506 -32.21 53.02 13.63
N LYS A 507 -33.09 53.82 13.02
CA LYS A 507 -34.01 54.71 13.76
C LYS A 507 -35.10 53.90 14.45
N GLU A 508 -35.51 54.34 15.63
CA GLU A 508 -36.62 53.73 16.35
C GLU A 508 -37.92 53.82 15.54
N ILE A 509 -38.63 52.70 15.41
CA ILE A 509 -39.94 52.64 14.76
C ILE A 509 -40.98 52.42 15.85
N PRO A 510 -41.75 53.45 16.22
CA PRO A 510 -42.74 53.33 17.28
C PRO A 510 -43.94 52.46 16.86
N ASN A 511 -44.26 52.39 15.56
CA ASN A 511 -45.33 51.51 15.06
C ASN A 511 -45.21 51.23 13.55
N ILE A 512 -45.73 50.07 13.12
CA ILE A 512 -45.81 49.67 11.71
C ILE A 512 -47.29 49.56 11.34
N LYS A 513 -47.70 50.22 10.25
CA LYS A 513 -49.08 50.11 9.74
C LYS A 513 -49.11 49.69 8.28
N PRO A 514 -50.16 48.97 7.83
CA PRO A 514 -50.45 48.81 6.41
C PRO A 514 -50.58 50.19 5.77
N LYS A 515 -50.00 50.40 4.59
CA LYS A 515 -50.16 51.64 3.83
C LYS A 515 -51.63 51.79 3.43
N GLU A 516 -52.31 52.82 3.93
CA GLU A 516 -53.65 53.16 3.47
C GLU A 516 -53.55 53.72 2.05
N PHE A 517 -54.17 53.04 1.08
CA PHE A 517 -54.32 53.59 -0.26
C PHE A 517 -55.36 54.71 -0.18
N SER A 518 -54.95 55.96 -0.36
CA SER A 518 -55.89 57.05 -0.62
C SER A 518 -56.67 56.69 -1.89
N SER A 519 -57.98 56.48 -1.76
CA SER A 519 -58.90 56.34 -2.89
C SER A 519 -58.89 57.65 -3.67
N GLY A 520 -58.10 57.69 -4.74
CA GLY A 520 -58.15 58.70 -5.80
C GLY A 520 -59.12 58.27 -6.88
#